data_AF-A0A3L9YB57-F1
#
_entry.id   AF-A0A3L9YB57-F1
#
_cell.length_a   1.000
_cell.length_b   1.000
_cell.length_c   1.000
_cell.angle_alpha   90.00
_cell.angle_beta   90.00
_cell.angle_gamma   90.00
#
_symmetry.space_group_name_H-M   'P 1'
#
loop_
_entity.id
_entity.type
_entity.pdbx_description
1 polymer ?
#
loop_
_entity_poly.entity_id
_entity_poly.type
_entity_poly.pdbx_seq_one_letter_code
_entity_poly.pdbx_strand_id
1 'polypeptide(L)'
;MSNLTVINHKLITVLLLLVSSLVLSQDRFKESFKVNKDALVSVDVAYSDVIIETWNKDYVEVEAFIEGNKLSEKDKKEIFDKWNLNVLGNSKKVVISSSSANLWGNSESHDLLRGLEHLKEMPLFEELGNLNWDVVVPDVPNLEKMPVWPFNNSRPKVKWGDDRNQININHSKTMTFDATEYEKDKNGYVAKLNKKYDTNVSVKAVDKWLRDVDKWTDNIEVVMEDWGEKFGNEFELKFGPEFEKKMEAWGKEFELKMEDWGEDFGKEMEKWGESLGKDIEQWAKQFDDSDEGLFDDNNKKIIIMDGNKKANSKHSNAKKKIIIKMPKGTKTDINVRHGEVKMADVYNINATLKYAPFTANSIDGGNTLINASYAPVAVNNWVNGVLQINYVDDCKINEVQKINLKANSSDVVINTIYKNAFLSGSFGNLYVNKLANNFEAIDVILENTDASVKIPETPFSFYFNGKKSTVKYPKSMELNATKNKENVLVKGFHKNKNPESMFTINATYSNVILK
;
A
#
# COMPACT_ATOMS: atom_id res chain seq x y z
N MET A 1 23.20 -3.16 61.70
CA MET A 1 22.35 -4.33 61.38
C MET A 1 21.05 -3.78 60.79
N SER A 2 21.04 -3.37 59.52
CA SER A 2 20.80 -4.18 58.31
C SER A 2 19.54 -5.04 58.41
N ASN A 3 18.46 -4.58 57.79
CA ASN A 3 17.54 -5.42 57.03
C ASN A 3 17.06 -4.62 55.82
N LEU A 4 17.71 -4.92 54.68
CA LEU A 4 17.30 -4.53 53.34
C LEU A 4 16.03 -5.30 53.00
N THR A 5 14.94 -4.59 52.77
CA THR A 5 13.76 -5.13 52.08
C THR A 5 14.10 -5.19 50.59
N VAL A 6 14.40 -6.40 50.12
CA VAL A 6 14.57 -6.70 48.70
C VAL A 6 13.22 -6.54 48.01
N ILE A 7 13.06 -5.44 47.26
CA ILE A 7 11.93 -5.26 46.35
C ILE A 7 12.18 -6.15 45.13
N ASN A 8 11.28 -7.11 44.92
CA ASN A 8 11.33 -8.08 43.83
C ASN A 8 11.31 -7.39 42.45
N HIS A 9 12.43 -7.44 41.73
CA HIS A 9 12.66 -6.82 40.41
C HIS A 9 11.93 -7.53 39.25
N LYS A 10 10.71 -8.06 39.44
CA LYS A 10 10.01 -8.87 38.42
C LYS A 10 8.72 -8.28 37.84
N LEU A 11 8.33 -7.07 38.26
CA LEU A 11 7.09 -6.41 37.77
C LEU A 11 7.33 -5.12 36.95
N ILE A 12 8.58 -4.77 36.64
CA ILE A 12 8.93 -3.60 35.80
C ILE A 12 9.25 -4.00 34.34
N THR A 13 9.01 -5.24 33.94
CA THR A 13 9.50 -5.75 32.63
C THR A 13 8.42 -6.04 31.57
N VAL A 14 7.14 -5.66 31.77
CA VAL A 14 6.06 -6.05 30.81
C VAL A 14 5.25 -4.90 30.21
N LEU A 15 5.52 -3.63 30.54
CA LEU A 15 4.98 -2.49 29.77
C LEU A 15 6.07 -1.67 29.07
N LEU A 16 7.03 -2.36 28.47
CA LEU A 16 7.89 -1.77 27.45
C LEU A 16 7.13 -1.88 26.12
N LEU A 17 6.25 -0.90 25.88
CA LEU A 17 6.08 -0.37 24.53
C LEU A 17 7.51 -0.14 24.02
N LEU A 18 7.99 -0.99 23.11
CA LEU A 18 9.25 -0.79 22.42
C LEU A 18 9.07 0.42 21.48
N VAL A 19 9.04 1.61 22.07
CA VAL A 19 9.44 2.84 21.39
C VAL A 19 10.96 2.84 21.45
N SER A 20 11.60 2.17 20.51
CA SER A 20 13.04 2.38 20.30
C SER A 20 13.25 3.71 19.61
N SER A 21 13.17 4.82 20.36
CA SER A 21 13.79 6.07 19.92
C SER A 21 15.31 5.97 20.09
N LEU A 22 15.96 5.16 19.26
CA LEU A 22 17.39 5.28 19.03
C LEU A 22 17.60 6.48 18.11
N VAL A 23 17.77 7.65 18.73
CA VAL A 23 18.35 8.82 18.07
C VAL A 23 19.82 8.51 17.80
N LEU A 24 20.09 7.89 16.66
CA LEU A 24 21.34 8.09 15.95
C LEU A 24 21.02 8.98 14.77
N SER A 25 21.73 10.12 14.69
CA SER A 25 21.73 11.05 13.57
C SER A 25 22.01 10.31 12.25
N GLN A 26 20.98 9.87 11.53
CA GLN A 26 21.12 9.18 10.25
C GLN A 26 20.12 9.72 9.22
N ASP A 27 20.59 9.96 7.98
CA ASP A 27 19.78 10.31 6.79
C ASP A 27 18.90 9.14 6.28
N ARG A 28 18.72 8.15 7.14
CA ARG A 28 18.01 6.89 6.91
C ARG A 28 17.29 6.52 8.19
N PHE A 29 16.06 6.07 8.03
CA PHE A 29 15.25 5.44 9.05
C PHE A 29 15.22 3.93 8.79
N LYS A 30 15.32 3.13 9.84
CA LYS A 30 15.17 1.69 9.76
C LYS A 30 14.54 1.16 11.05
N GLU A 31 13.40 0.50 10.93
CA GLU A 31 12.71 -0.12 12.07
C GLU A 31 12.14 -1.48 11.71
N SER A 32 11.90 -2.32 12.71
CA SER A 32 11.38 -3.67 12.52
C SER A 32 10.33 -4.02 13.57
N PHE A 33 9.23 -4.62 13.12
CA PHE A 33 8.09 -4.99 13.94
C PHE A 33 7.84 -6.49 13.79
N LYS A 34 7.93 -7.25 14.88
CA LYS A 34 7.44 -8.64 14.86
C LYS A 34 5.94 -8.64 14.55
N VAL A 35 5.52 -9.51 13.65
CA VAL A 35 4.14 -9.59 13.16
C VAL A 35 3.63 -11.03 13.14
N ASN A 36 2.34 -11.17 13.34
CA ASN A 36 1.62 -12.43 13.16
C ASN A 36 1.40 -12.71 11.67
N LYS A 37 1.07 -13.96 11.32
CA LYS A 37 0.82 -14.38 9.93
C LYS A 37 -0.31 -13.62 9.23
N ASP A 38 -1.26 -13.09 9.99
CA ASP A 38 -2.44 -12.36 9.50
C ASP A 38 -2.29 -10.83 9.57
N ALA A 39 -1.08 -10.35 9.87
CA ALA A 39 -0.84 -8.93 10.02
C ALA A 39 -1.17 -8.14 8.75
N LEU A 40 -1.61 -6.90 8.96
CA LEU A 40 -1.89 -5.94 7.90
C LEU A 40 -0.75 -4.93 7.80
N VAL A 41 -0.14 -4.82 6.62
CA VAL A 41 0.75 -3.72 6.28
C VAL A 41 -0.06 -2.67 5.51
N SER A 42 -0.19 -1.47 6.07
CA SER A 42 -0.91 -0.35 5.46
C SER A 42 0.07 0.76 5.11
N VAL A 43 0.06 1.20 3.85
CA VAL A 43 0.94 2.24 3.32
C VAL A 43 0.09 3.36 2.72
N ASP A 44 0.14 4.57 3.28
CA ASP A 44 -0.48 5.76 2.67
C ASP A 44 0.55 6.88 2.54
N VAL A 45 1.13 7.00 1.36
CA VAL A 45 2.22 7.93 1.11
C VAL A 45 2.02 8.71 -0.18
N ALA A 46 2.60 9.90 -0.23
CA ALA A 46 2.64 10.67 -1.46
C ALA A 46 4.00 11.31 -1.69
N TYR A 47 4.38 11.49 -2.95
CA TYR A 47 5.71 11.98 -3.37
C TYR A 47 6.83 11.07 -2.87
N SER A 48 6.61 9.75 -2.89
CA SER A 48 7.54 8.74 -2.36
C SER A 48 7.52 7.47 -3.19
N ASP A 49 8.70 6.91 -3.46
CA ASP A 49 8.88 5.61 -4.09
C ASP A 49 8.76 4.52 -3.01
N VAL A 50 7.93 3.50 -3.27
CA VAL A 50 7.67 2.38 -2.36
C VAL A 50 8.12 1.09 -3.02
N ILE A 51 9.01 0.37 -2.36
CA ILE A 51 9.49 -0.95 -2.77
C ILE A 51 9.05 -1.95 -1.71
N ILE A 52 8.34 -2.99 -2.12
CA ILE A 52 7.89 -4.05 -1.21
C ILE A 52 8.52 -5.38 -1.61
N GLU A 53 9.20 -5.97 -0.65
CA GLU A 53 9.84 -7.28 -0.74
C GLU A 53 9.17 -8.22 0.27
N THR A 54 9.04 -9.49 -0.11
CA THR A 54 8.53 -10.51 0.81
C THR A 54 9.61 -11.51 1.20
N TRP A 55 9.52 -12.05 2.42
CA TRP A 55 10.49 -13.01 2.96
C TRP A 55 9.86 -14.05 3.88
N ASN A 56 10.67 -15.04 4.28
CA ASN A 56 10.28 -16.08 5.23
C ASN A 56 10.72 -15.72 6.66
N LYS A 57 10.40 -14.50 7.11
CA LYS A 57 10.65 -14.04 8.48
C LYS A 57 9.34 -13.52 9.07
N ASP A 58 9.24 -13.54 10.40
CA ASP A 58 8.07 -13.20 11.20
C ASP A 58 8.02 -11.71 11.61
N TYR A 59 8.69 -10.85 10.86
CA TYR A 59 8.71 -9.41 11.14
C TYR A 59 8.64 -8.60 9.85
N VAL A 60 8.10 -7.39 9.97
CA VAL A 60 8.13 -6.36 8.92
C VAL A 60 9.30 -5.42 9.22
N GLU A 61 10.15 -5.16 8.25
CA GLU A 61 11.22 -4.17 8.31
C GLU A 61 10.88 -3.01 7.36
N VAL A 62 10.95 -1.79 7.88
CA VAL A 62 10.74 -0.56 7.09
C VAL A 62 12.04 0.22 7.08
N GLU A 63 12.62 0.42 5.90
CA GLU A 63 13.76 1.31 5.68
C GLU A 63 13.31 2.51 4.84
N ALA A 64 13.64 3.73 5.24
CA ALA A 64 13.28 4.94 4.51
C ALA A 64 14.44 5.92 4.42
N PHE A 65 14.67 6.53 3.26
CA PHE A 65 15.79 7.44 3.05
C PHE A 65 15.59 8.39 1.86
N ILE A 66 16.45 9.42 1.78
CA ILE A 66 16.51 10.33 0.63
C ILE A 66 17.62 9.90 -0.32
N GLU A 67 17.25 9.56 -1.54
CA GLU A 67 18.17 9.28 -2.65
C GLU A 67 18.42 10.56 -3.47
N GLY A 68 19.67 10.87 -3.77
CA GLY A 68 20.02 12.01 -4.62
C GLY A 68 21.52 12.20 -4.74
N ASN A 69 22.08 11.94 -5.92
CA ASN A 69 23.53 11.91 -6.18
C ASN A 69 24.21 13.30 -6.08
N LYS A 70 23.44 14.38 -5.96
CA LYS A 70 23.92 15.76 -5.91
C LYS A 70 23.54 16.48 -4.60
N LEU A 71 23.00 15.76 -3.62
CA LEU A 71 22.58 16.33 -2.33
C LEU A 71 23.69 16.15 -1.30
N SER A 72 23.95 17.20 -0.52
CA SER A 72 24.75 17.03 0.69
C SER A 72 23.95 16.27 1.75
N GLU A 73 24.63 15.64 2.72
CA GLU A 73 23.96 14.97 3.85
C GLU A 73 23.07 15.95 4.63
N LYS A 74 23.48 17.23 4.73
CA LYS A 74 22.65 18.27 5.34
C LYS A 74 21.34 18.50 4.58
N ASP A 75 21.38 18.52 3.25
CA ASP A 75 20.18 18.70 2.43
C ASP A 75 19.27 17.48 2.52
N LYS A 76 19.84 16.26 2.53
CA LYS A 76 19.07 15.02 2.72
C LYS A 76 18.35 15.02 4.05
N LYS A 77 19.04 15.40 5.13
CA LYS A 77 18.47 15.53 6.46
C LYS A 77 17.32 16.53 6.50
N GLU A 78 17.49 17.72 5.93
CA GLU A 78 16.42 18.73 5.89
C GLU A 78 15.20 18.24 5.11
N ILE A 79 15.41 17.50 4.02
CA ILE A 79 14.32 16.91 3.23
C ILE A 79 13.64 15.77 3.99
N PHE A 80 14.41 14.94 4.70
CA PHE A 80 13.90 13.84 5.52
C PHE A 80 13.06 14.35 6.69
N ASP A 81 13.54 15.36 7.43
CA ASP A 81 12.82 15.99 8.54
C ASP A 81 11.49 16.61 8.07
N LYS A 82 11.46 17.16 6.85
CA LYS A 82 10.25 17.72 6.21
C LYS A 82 9.33 16.67 5.61
N TRP A 83 9.78 15.43 5.44
CA TRP A 83 8.94 14.36 4.89
C TRP A 83 7.79 14.01 5.84
N ASN A 84 8.01 14.16 7.15
CA ASN A 84 7.06 13.81 8.21
C ASN A 84 6.50 12.38 8.00
N LEU A 85 7.44 11.44 7.84
CA LEU A 85 7.17 10.01 7.74
C LEU A 85 6.82 9.48 9.13
N ASN A 86 5.73 8.73 9.22
CA ASN A 86 5.29 8.03 10.42
C ASN A 86 5.30 6.53 10.14
N VAL A 87 5.94 5.77 11.01
CA VAL A 87 5.99 4.31 10.95
C VAL A 87 5.61 3.81 12.33
N LEU A 88 4.47 3.13 12.42
CA LEU A 88 3.95 2.56 13.66
C LEU A 88 3.66 1.08 13.42
N GLY A 89 3.98 0.23 14.37
CA GLY A 89 3.72 -1.19 14.20
C GLY A 89 3.57 -1.95 15.49
N ASN A 90 2.77 -3.01 15.44
CA ASN A 90 2.66 -4.05 16.45
C ASN A 90 2.47 -5.41 15.76
N SER A 91 2.20 -6.44 16.55
CA SER A 91 2.03 -7.81 16.03
C SER A 91 0.89 -7.98 15.02
N LYS A 92 -0.08 -7.08 14.95
CA LYS A 92 -1.26 -7.19 14.08
C LYS A 92 -1.23 -6.22 12.90
N LYS A 93 -0.61 -5.06 13.04
CA LYS A 93 -0.65 -4.02 12.01
C LYS A 93 0.63 -3.21 11.99
N VAL A 94 1.13 -2.92 10.79
CA VAL A 94 2.19 -1.95 10.53
C VAL A 94 1.63 -0.88 9.62
N VAL A 95 1.76 0.39 10.02
CA VAL A 95 1.25 1.56 9.32
C VAL A 95 2.42 2.45 8.93
N ILE A 96 2.53 2.74 7.64
CA ILE A 96 3.50 3.64 7.06
C ILE A 96 2.74 4.79 6.42
N SER A 97 2.91 6.02 6.91
CA SER A 97 2.24 7.19 6.35
C SER A 97 3.13 8.42 6.25
N SER A 98 2.77 9.37 5.39
CA SER A 98 3.48 10.66 5.27
C SER A 98 2.51 11.82 5.08
N SER A 99 2.83 13.00 5.63
CA SER A 99 1.88 14.15 5.73
C SER A 99 1.43 14.81 4.44
N SER A 100 1.88 14.35 3.28
CA SER A 100 1.27 14.68 1.99
C SER A 100 -0.04 13.93 1.76
N ALA A 101 -0.32 12.90 2.57
CA ALA A 101 -1.60 12.23 2.69
C ALA A 101 -2.41 12.81 3.87
N ASN A 102 -3.44 13.60 3.57
CA ASN A 102 -4.37 14.12 4.57
C ASN A 102 -5.09 12.97 5.30
N LEU A 103 -4.59 12.57 6.47
CA LEU A 103 -5.14 11.51 7.32
C LEU A 103 -5.93 12.03 8.54
N TRP A 104 -6.28 13.32 8.58
CA TRP A 104 -7.11 13.91 9.65
C TRP A 104 -8.26 14.73 9.05
N GLY A 105 -9.12 14.05 8.29
CA GLY A 105 -10.32 14.65 7.71
C GLY A 105 -11.32 13.59 7.26
N ASN A 106 -12.23 13.24 8.18
CA ASN A 106 -13.41 12.36 8.08
C ASN A 106 -13.26 10.84 8.33
N SER A 107 -13.89 10.42 9.44
CA SER A 107 -14.66 9.17 9.63
C SER A 107 -13.89 7.85 9.81
N GLU A 108 -13.33 7.59 11.00
CA GLU A 108 -12.81 6.25 11.36
C GLU A 108 -13.17 5.82 12.80
N SER A 109 -14.45 5.73 13.12
CA SER A 109 -14.92 4.86 14.22
C SER A 109 -15.78 3.68 13.74
N HIS A 110 -16.16 3.65 12.45
CA HIS A 110 -17.03 2.61 11.89
C HIS A 110 -16.31 1.46 11.17
N ASP A 111 -15.06 1.62 10.70
CA ASP A 111 -14.37 0.59 9.90
C ASP A 111 -13.62 -0.47 10.73
N LEU A 112 -13.22 -0.14 11.97
CA LEU A 112 -12.54 -1.10 12.85
C LEU A 112 -13.49 -2.20 13.40
N LEU A 113 -14.79 -1.92 13.53
CA LEU A 113 -15.79 -2.86 14.05
C LEU A 113 -16.24 -3.89 13.00
N ARG A 114 -16.28 -3.51 11.71
CA ARG A 114 -16.69 -4.40 10.62
C ARG A 114 -15.72 -5.55 10.35
N GLY A 115 -14.43 -5.35 10.63
CA GLY A 115 -13.41 -6.39 10.50
C GLY A 115 -13.54 -7.53 11.53
N LEU A 116 -14.15 -7.26 12.69
CA LEU A 116 -14.33 -8.25 13.76
C LEU A 116 -15.55 -9.16 13.54
N GLU A 117 -16.60 -8.66 12.89
CA GLU A 117 -17.79 -9.46 12.57
C GLU A 117 -17.49 -10.57 11.54
N HIS A 118 -16.58 -10.33 10.58
CA HIS A 118 -16.25 -11.28 9.52
C HIS A 118 -15.30 -12.41 9.94
N LEU A 119 -14.71 -12.35 11.13
CA LEU A 119 -13.91 -13.45 11.70
C LEU A 119 -14.78 -14.60 12.21
N LYS A 120 -16.06 -14.33 12.55
CA LYS A 120 -16.97 -15.33 13.11
C LYS A 120 -17.48 -16.36 12.09
N GLU A 121 -17.29 -16.13 10.79
CA GLU A 121 -17.92 -16.92 9.71
C GLU A 121 -16.94 -17.76 8.87
N MET A 122 -15.66 -17.84 9.25
CA MET A 122 -14.66 -18.59 8.48
C MET A 122 -14.60 -20.10 8.86
N PRO A 123 -14.71 -21.03 7.89
CA PRO A 123 -14.69 -22.48 8.14
C PRO A 123 -13.42 -23.02 8.83
N LEU A 124 -12.29 -22.30 8.69
CA LEU A 124 -11.00 -22.69 9.26
C LEU A 124 -10.90 -22.45 10.78
N PHE A 125 -11.93 -21.85 11.39
CA PHE A 125 -12.01 -21.52 12.82
C PHE A 125 -12.99 -22.42 13.61
N GLU A 126 -13.53 -23.50 13.01
CA GLU A 126 -14.46 -24.43 13.69
C GLU A 126 -13.90 -24.96 15.02
N GLU A 127 -12.59 -25.22 15.11
CA GLU A 127 -11.94 -25.68 16.35
C GLU A 127 -11.66 -24.56 17.38
N LEU A 128 -11.71 -23.29 16.96
CA LEU A 128 -11.56 -22.10 17.80
C LEU A 128 -12.92 -21.51 18.25
N GLY A 129 -14.05 -22.07 17.79
CA GLY A 129 -15.41 -21.55 17.92
C GLY A 129 -15.96 -21.37 19.34
N ASN A 130 -15.26 -21.83 20.38
CA ASN A 130 -15.67 -21.67 21.78
C ASN A 130 -15.06 -20.45 22.49
N LEU A 131 -14.32 -19.59 21.79
CA LEU A 131 -13.76 -18.37 22.36
C LEU A 131 -14.76 -17.20 22.27
N ASN A 132 -14.98 -16.49 23.37
CA ASN A 132 -15.83 -15.30 23.41
C ASN A 132 -15.00 -14.06 23.04
N TRP A 133 -15.28 -13.48 21.87
CA TRP A 133 -14.50 -12.40 21.26
C TRP A 133 -14.97 -10.97 21.59
N ASP A 134 -16.05 -10.81 22.36
CA ASP A 134 -16.62 -9.49 22.63
C ASP A 134 -15.80 -8.74 23.70
N VAL A 135 -14.99 -7.75 23.32
CA VAL A 135 -14.25 -6.88 24.26
C VAL A 135 -15.04 -5.59 24.46
N VAL A 136 -15.40 -5.24 25.69
CA VAL A 136 -16.02 -3.93 25.97
C VAL A 136 -14.89 -2.91 26.16
N VAL A 137 -14.95 -1.81 25.42
CA VAL A 137 -14.00 -0.70 25.59
C VAL A 137 -14.68 0.36 26.47
N PRO A 138 -14.13 0.72 27.64
CA PRO A 138 -14.72 1.75 28.49
C PRO A 138 -14.57 3.15 27.88
N ASP A 139 -15.60 4.00 28.04
CA ASP A 139 -15.60 5.39 27.55
C ASP A 139 -14.43 6.20 28.11
N VAL A 140 -13.84 7.07 27.26
CA VAL A 140 -12.74 7.95 27.67
C VAL A 140 -13.26 9.05 28.61
N PRO A 141 -12.64 9.26 29.79
CA PRO A 141 -13.07 10.30 30.73
C PRO A 141 -12.90 11.72 30.18
N ASN A 142 -13.74 12.65 30.61
CA ASN A 142 -13.63 14.06 30.25
C ASN A 142 -12.42 14.72 30.95
N LEU A 143 -11.47 15.24 30.18
CA LEU A 143 -10.24 15.85 30.69
C LEU A 143 -10.43 17.33 31.05
N GLU A 144 -9.80 17.76 32.15
CA GLU A 144 -9.73 19.18 32.52
C GLU A 144 -8.99 20.00 31.45
N LYS A 145 -9.39 21.27 31.28
CA LYS A 145 -8.79 22.16 30.26
C LYS A 145 -7.47 22.77 30.74
N MET A 146 -6.45 22.80 29.88
CA MET A 146 -5.14 23.40 30.19
C MET A 146 -5.28 24.86 30.71
N PRO A 147 -4.49 25.24 31.72
CA PRO A 147 -4.41 26.61 32.22
C PRO A 147 -4.05 27.64 31.14
N VAL A 148 -4.64 28.83 31.26
CA VAL A 148 -4.51 29.92 30.30
C VAL A 148 -3.22 30.71 30.54
N TRP A 149 -2.50 31.04 29.46
CA TRP A 149 -1.24 31.78 29.50
C TRP A 149 -1.45 33.27 29.78
N PRO A 150 -0.67 33.89 30.69
CA PRO A 150 -0.94 35.25 31.17
C PRO A 150 -0.69 36.38 30.16
N PHE A 151 -0.06 36.12 29.01
CA PHE A 151 0.31 37.17 28.05
C PHE A 151 -0.76 37.51 27.01
N ASN A 152 -1.64 36.58 26.66
CA ASN A 152 -2.63 36.79 25.59
C ASN A 152 -3.82 35.82 25.65
N ASN A 153 -4.06 35.22 26.82
CA ASN A 153 -5.10 34.22 27.05
C ASN A 153 -5.05 32.97 26.13
N SER A 154 -3.90 32.71 25.50
CA SER A 154 -3.69 31.50 24.69
C SER A 154 -3.19 30.32 25.54
N ARG A 155 -2.96 29.17 24.90
CA ARG A 155 -2.40 27.96 25.50
C ARG A 155 -1.17 27.56 24.67
N PRO A 156 -0.01 28.18 24.94
CA PRO A 156 1.19 27.91 24.16
C PRO A 156 1.71 26.50 24.45
N LYS A 157 2.50 25.97 23.51
CA LYS A 157 3.28 24.76 23.75
C LYS A 157 4.35 25.06 24.79
N VAL A 158 4.45 24.27 25.85
CA VAL A 158 5.51 24.43 26.86
C VAL A 158 6.64 23.45 26.56
N LYS A 159 7.86 23.97 26.40
CA LYS A 159 9.08 23.21 26.16
C LYS A 159 9.92 23.18 27.44
N TRP A 160 10.29 21.99 27.90
CA TRP A 160 11.27 21.76 28.97
C TRP A 160 12.46 20.96 28.41
N GLY A 161 13.67 21.51 28.54
CA GLY A 161 14.94 20.89 28.14
C GLY A 161 15.08 20.66 26.63
N ASP A 162 16.06 19.85 26.25
CA ASP A 162 16.17 19.30 24.90
C ASP A 162 15.19 18.12 24.74
N ASP A 163 13.98 18.47 24.30
CA ASP A 163 13.06 17.69 23.44
C ASP A 163 12.65 16.26 23.83
N ARG A 164 12.11 16.02 25.04
CA ARG A 164 11.33 14.77 25.31
C ARG A 164 10.01 14.89 26.10
N ASN A 165 9.73 16.00 26.78
CA ASN A 165 8.46 16.19 27.51
C ASN A 165 7.65 17.37 26.93
N GLN A 166 7.25 17.28 25.65
CA GLN A 166 6.39 18.29 25.02
C GLN A 166 4.92 17.89 25.13
N ILE A 167 4.13 18.65 25.87
CA ILE A 167 2.67 18.45 25.91
C ILE A 167 2.05 19.18 24.71
N ASN A 168 1.51 18.43 23.76
CA ASN A 168 1.01 18.95 22.50
C ASN A 168 -0.52 19.06 22.53
N ILE A 169 -1.04 20.28 22.76
CA ILE A 169 -2.49 20.53 22.83
C ILE A 169 -2.90 21.43 21.66
N ASN A 170 -3.37 20.81 20.58
CA ASN A 170 -4.14 21.33 19.46
C ASN A 170 -3.74 22.64 18.70
N HIS A 171 -3.61 22.47 17.38
CA HIS A 171 -4.17 23.27 16.25
C HIS A 171 -4.36 24.81 16.32
N SER A 172 -3.50 25.57 16.97
CA SER A 172 -3.41 27.02 16.66
C SER A 172 -1.96 27.44 16.49
N LYS A 173 -1.59 27.94 15.29
CA LYS A 173 -0.28 28.55 14.91
C LYS A 173 0.68 28.69 16.08
N THR A 174 1.41 27.62 16.42
CA THR A 174 1.81 27.41 17.82
C THR A 174 2.97 28.29 18.24
N MET A 175 2.66 29.21 19.16
CA MET A 175 3.61 29.90 20.01
C MET A 175 4.21 28.90 21.01
N THR A 176 5.53 28.90 21.17
CA THR A 176 6.23 28.04 22.13
C THR A 176 6.72 28.88 23.32
N PHE A 177 6.46 28.41 24.53
CA PHE A 177 7.06 28.91 25.77
C PHE A 177 8.20 27.98 26.16
N ASP A 178 9.43 28.49 26.19
CA ASP A 178 10.61 27.73 26.59
C ASP A 178 10.85 27.91 28.09
N ALA A 179 10.44 26.92 28.87
CA ALA A 179 10.59 26.93 30.32
C ALA A 179 12.08 26.86 30.73
N THR A 180 12.94 26.28 29.89
CA THR A 180 14.38 26.19 30.17
C THR A 180 15.10 27.50 29.91
N GLU A 181 14.76 28.23 28.86
CA GLU A 181 15.27 29.60 28.66
C GLU A 181 14.72 30.55 29.73
N TYR A 182 13.44 30.39 30.09
CA TYR A 182 12.83 31.16 31.17
C TYR A 182 13.56 30.97 32.51
N GLU A 183 13.88 29.74 32.91
CA GLU A 183 14.59 29.49 34.17
C GLU A 183 16.03 30.04 34.19
N LYS A 184 16.67 30.21 33.03
CA LYS A 184 18.02 30.80 32.93
C LYS A 184 18.03 32.33 33.14
N ASP A 185 16.98 33.02 32.68
CA ASP A 185 16.84 34.48 32.84
C ASP A 185 15.35 34.88 32.90
N LYS A 186 14.73 34.71 34.07
CA LYS A 186 13.30 34.98 34.26
C LYS A 186 12.92 36.42 33.92
N ASN A 187 13.71 37.39 34.39
CA ASN A 187 13.41 38.80 34.20
C ASN A 187 13.56 39.21 32.73
N GLY A 188 14.65 38.81 32.07
CA GLY A 188 14.87 39.12 30.66
C GLY A 188 13.87 38.41 29.75
N TYR A 189 13.51 37.15 30.05
CA TYR A 189 12.54 36.40 29.26
C TYR A 189 11.13 37.01 29.36
N VAL A 190 10.69 37.38 30.57
CA VAL A 190 9.39 38.06 30.76
C VAL A 190 9.38 39.44 30.12
N ALA A 191 10.47 40.21 30.21
CA ALA A 191 10.59 41.50 29.55
C ALA A 191 10.48 41.38 28.01
N LYS A 192 11.10 40.36 27.40
CA LYS A 192 10.96 40.06 25.96
C LYS A 192 9.52 39.77 25.58
N LEU A 193 8.81 38.95 26.36
CA LEU A 193 7.41 38.60 26.09
C LEU A 193 6.45 39.78 26.32
N ASN A 194 6.65 40.55 27.39
CA ASN A 194 5.91 41.78 27.66
C ASN A 194 6.03 42.76 26.48
N LYS A 195 7.24 42.95 25.95
CA LYS A 195 7.48 43.77 24.75
C LYS A 195 6.82 43.20 23.49
N LYS A 196 6.81 41.86 23.33
CA LYS A 196 6.23 41.18 22.16
C LYS A 196 4.70 41.26 22.12
N TYR A 197 4.04 41.16 23.27
CA TYR A 197 2.58 41.12 23.37
C TYR A 197 1.96 42.41 23.88
N ASP A 198 2.76 43.45 24.10
CA ASP A 198 2.32 44.72 24.69
C ASP A 198 1.58 44.51 26.03
N THR A 199 2.26 43.84 26.97
CA THR A 199 1.70 43.46 28.28
C THR A 199 2.63 43.85 29.44
N ASN A 200 2.09 43.80 30.67
CA ASN A 200 2.84 44.06 31.90
C ASN A 200 2.72 42.87 32.88
N VAL A 201 3.02 41.66 32.37
CA VAL A 201 3.01 40.43 33.16
C VAL A 201 4.23 40.37 34.08
N SER A 202 4.05 39.97 35.33
CA SER A 202 5.15 39.77 36.27
C SER A 202 5.74 38.36 36.19
N VAL A 203 7.01 38.20 36.53
CA VAL A 203 7.66 36.88 36.71
C VAL A 203 6.83 35.99 37.64
N LYS A 204 6.27 36.54 38.72
CA LYS A 204 5.40 35.82 39.66
C LYS A 204 4.15 35.23 38.99
N ALA A 205 3.58 35.91 37.99
CA ALA A 205 2.42 35.41 37.25
C ALA A 205 2.79 34.26 36.31
N VAL A 206 3.98 34.33 35.69
CA VAL A 206 4.50 33.24 34.84
C VAL A 206 4.87 32.01 35.68
N ASP A 207 5.54 32.20 36.82
CA ASP A 207 5.82 31.11 37.77
C ASP A 207 4.53 30.46 38.28
N LYS A 208 3.47 31.24 38.51
CA LYS A 208 2.17 30.70 38.91
C LYS A 208 1.56 29.86 37.79
N TRP A 209 1.56 30.38 36.56
CA TRP A 209 1.03 29.64 35.42
C TRP A 209 1.78 28.32 35.17
N LEU A 210 3.12 28.30 35.27
CA LEU A 210 3.90 27.07 35.14
C LEU A 210 3.51 26.03 36.20
N ARG A 211 3.33 26.45 37.47
CA ARG A 211 2.84 25.55 38.53
C ARG A 211 1.42 25.03 38.27
N ASP A 212 0.55 25.86 37.69
CA ASP A 212 -0.81 25.45 37.36
C ASP A 212 -0.80 24.43 36.20
N VAL A 213 0.11 24.59 35.21
CA VAL A 213 0.30 23.63 34.10
C VAL A 213 0.86 22.30 34.59
N ASP A 214 1.82 22.34 35.51
CA ASP A 214 2.41 21.15 36.14
C ASP A 214 1.32 20.31 36.84
N LYS A 215 0.55 20.94 37.74
CA LYS A 215 -0.58 20.29 38.42
C LYS A 215 -1.65 19.75 37.48
N TRP A 216 -1.95 20.48 36.42
CA TRP A 216 -2.91 20.03 35.41
C TRP A 216 -2.40 18.78 34.66
N THR A 217 -1.09 18.68 34.44
CA THR A 217 -0.46 17.52 33.81
C THR A 217 -0.55 16.30 34.72
N ASP A 218 -0.19 16.46 36.00
CA ASP A 218 -0.30 15.40 37.02
C ASP A 218 -1.73 14.84 37.10
N ASN A 219 -2.74 15.71 37.08
CA ASN A 219 -4.15 15.29 37.12
C ASN A 219 -4.57 14.46 35.88
N ILE A 220 -4.04 14.77 34.69
CA ILE A 220 -4.35 14.00 33.48
C ILE A 220 -3.70 12.63 33.51
N GLU A 221 -2.47 12.54 34.00
CA GLU A 221 -1.74 11.28 34.14
C GLU A 221 -2.54 10.29 34.99
N VAL A 222 -3.01 10.73 36.18
CA VAL A 222 -3.85 9.92 37.08
C VAL A 222 -5.15 9.45 36.40
N VAL A 223 -5.85 10.33 35.68
CA VAL A 223 -7.11 9.97 34.99
C VAL A 223 -6.88 8.93 33.88
N MET A 224 -5.73 9.00 33.20
CA MET A 224 -5.37 8.09 32.12
C MET A 224 -4.82 6.76 32.63
N GLU A 225 -4.10 6.75 33.74
CA GLU A 225 -3.69 5.53 34.45
C GLU A 225 -4.91 4.72 34.89
N ASP A 226 -5.89 5.36 35.55
CA ASP A 226 -7.13 4.71 36.01
C ASP A 226 -7.96 4.13 34.86
N TRP A 227 -8.00 4.81 33.71
CA TRP A 227 -8.69 4.32 32.52
C TRP A 227 -7.93 3.15 31.87
N GLY A 228 -6.60 3.26 31.78
CA GLY A 228 -5.73 2.24 31.22
C GLY A 228 -5.73 0.94 32.04
N GLU A 229 -5.75 1.04 33.36
CA GLU A 229 -5.82 -0.11 34.27
C GLU A 229 -7.14 -0.88 34.09
N LYS A 230 -8.27 -0.17 33.97
CA LYS A 230 -9.59 -0.78 33.73
C LYS A 230 -9.65 -1.53 32.40
N PHE A 231 -9.11 -0.94 31.34
CA PHE A 231 -9.04 -1.57 30.03
C PHE A 231 -8.09 -2.77 30.03
N GLY A 232 -6.91 -2.65 30.65
CA GLY A 232 -5.91 -3.71 30.74
C GLY A 232 -6.43 -4.96 31.45
N ASN A 233 -7.12 -4.77 32.59
CA ASN A 233 -7.72 -5.87 33.35
C ASN A 233 -8.78 -6.64 32.54
N GLU A 234 -9.62 -5.93 31.77
CA GLU A 234 -10.65 -6.57 30.94
C GLU A 234 -10.04 -7.35 29.76
N PHE A 235 -8.92 -6.86 29.23
CA PHE A 235 -8.17 -7.51 28.15
C PHE A 235 -7.42 -8.77 28.62
N GLU A 236 -6.75 -8.70 29.77
CA GLU A 236 -5.98 -9.82 30.35
C GLU A 236 -6.89 -10.99 30.75
N LEU A 237 -8.10 -10.70 31.27
CA LEU A 237 -9.11 -11.72 31.57
C LEU A 237 -9.57 -12.52 30.33
N LYS A 238 -9.52 -11.94 29.12
CA LYS A 238 -10.01 -12.57 27.89
C LYS A 238 -8.90 -13.19 27.02
N PHE A 239 -7.68 -12.67 27.08
CA PHE A 239 -6.57 -13.09 26.21
C PHE A 239 -5.29 -13.50 26.96
N GLY A 240 -5.44 -13.97 28.20
CA GLY A 240 -4.34 -14.38 29.06
C GLY A 240 -3.71 -15.75 28.72
N PRO A 241 -3.04 -16.40 29.70
CA PRO A 241 -2.13 -17.53 29.49
C PRO A 241 -2.72 -18.77 28.80
N GLU A 242 -4.03 -18.99 28.90
CA GLU A 242 -4.69 -20.11 28.22
C GLU A 242 -4.76 -19.94 26.71
N PHE A 243 -4.85 -18.69 26.24
CA PHE A 243 -4.85 -18.36 24.81
C PHE A 243 -3.44 -18.58 24.22
N GLU A 244 -2.39 -18.13 24.91
CA GLU A 244 -0.99 -18.31 24.49
C GLU A 244 -0.62 -19.79 24.33
N LYS A 245 -1.01 -20.64 25.30
CA LYS A 245 -0.74 -22.09 25.23
C LYS A 245 -1.38 -22.77 24.04
N LYS A 246 -2.60 -22.36 23.66
CA LYS A 246 -3.28 -22.92 22.48
C LYS A 246 -2.60 -22.51 21.18
N MET A 247 -2.07 -21.29 21.10
CA MET A 247 -1.36 -20.79 19.92
C MET A 247 0.04 -21.42 19.75
N GLU A 248 0.73 -21.73 20.85
CA GLU A 248 2.06 -22.36 20.81
C GLU A 248 2.02 -23.80 20.28
N ALA A 249 0.98 -24.57 20.64
CA ALA A 249 0.80 -25.94 20.17
C ALA A 249 0.60 -25.99 18.64
N TRP A 250 -0.18 -25.05 18.10
CA TRP A 250 -0.42 -24.91 16.67
C TRP A 250 0.84 -24.52 15.87
N GLY A 251 1.69 -23.65 16.44
CA GLY A 251 2.93 -23.21 15.79
C GLY A 251 3.91 -24.36 15.50
N LYS A 252 4.01 -25.33 16.42
CA LYS A 252 4.93 -26.48 16.31
C LYS A 252 4.55 -27.45 15.19
N GLU A 253 3.25 -27.66 14.94
CA GLU A 253 2.80 -28.52 13.83
C GLU A 253 3.07 -27.91 12.44
N PHE A 254 3.23 -26.59 12.36
CA PHE A 254 3.45 -25.86 11.12
C PHE A 254 4.93 -25.82 10.71
N GLU A 255 5.85 -25.73 11.68
CA GLU A 255 7.30 -25.68 11.48
C GLU A 255 7.83 -26.93 10.76
N LEU A 256 7.28 -28.10 11.12
CA LEU A 256 7.62 -29.40 10.53
C LEU A 256 7.29 -29.52 9.03
N LYS A 257 6.44 -28.65 8.48
CA LYS A 257 6.04 -28.69 7.05
C LYS A 257 6.89 -27.81 6.14
N MET A 258 7.81 -27.00 6.69
CA MET A 258 8.53 -25.93 5.97
C MET A 258 10.01 -26.22 5.70
N GLU A 259 10.64 -27.21 6.35
CA GLU A 259 12.06 -27.53 6.14
C GLU A 259 12.38 -28.07 4.73
N ASP A 260 11.46 -28.82 4.11
CA ASP A 260 11.69 -29.44 2.79
C ASP A 260 11.72 -28.44 1.61
N TRP A 261 11.25 -27.20 1.79
CA TRP A 261 11.07 -26.23 0.69
C TRP A 261 12.27 -25.28 0.47
N GLY A 262 13.19 -25.19 1.44
CA GLY A 262 14.24 -24.15 1.48
C GLY A 262 15.46 -24.40 0.58
N GLU A 263 15.82 -25.66 0.32
CA GLU A 263 17.06 -26.00 -0.40
C GLU A 263 16.98 -25.85 -1.93
N ASP A 264 15.77 -25.95 -2.51
CA ASP A 264 15.58 -25.87 -3.96
C ASP A 264 15.58 -24.41 -4.49
N PHE A 265 15.07 -23.47 -3.68
CA PHE A 265 14.84 -22.07 -4.09
C PHE A 265 16.12 -21.24 -4.28
N GLY A 266 17.17 -21.50 -3.48
CA GLY A 266 18.44 -20.76 -3.56
C GLY A 266 19.17 -20.95 -4.90
N LYS A 267 19.02 -22.12 -5.53
CA LYS A 267 19.63 -22.45 -6.83
C LYS A 267 18.87 -21.84 -8.01
N GLU A 268 17.63 -21.43 -7.82
CA GLU A 268 16.81 -20.78 -8.85
C GLU A 268 17.12 -19.27 -8.99
N MET A 269 17.50 -18.60 -7.90
CA MET A 269 17.76 -17.15 -7.87
C MET A 269 19.07 -16.70 -8.55
N GLU A 270 20.14 -17.51 -8.49
CA GLU A 270 21.38 -17.20 -9.23
C GLU A 270 21.20 -17.30 -10.75
N LYS A 271 20.33 -18.21 -11.20
CA LYS A 271 19.97 -18.32 -12.63
C LYS A 271 19.08 -17.18 -13.11
N TRP A 272 18.27 -16.58 -12.23
CA TRP A 272 17.33 -15.49 -12.54
C TRP A 272 18.01 -14.14 -12.80
N GLY A 273 19.03 -13.78 -12.01
CA GLY A 273 19.78 -12.54 -12.21
C GLY A 273 20.50 -12.49 -13.57
N GLU A 274 20.93 -13.65 -14.08
CA GLU A 274 21.56 -13.76 -15.40
C GLU A 274 20.56 -13.91 -16.56
N SER A 275 19.36 -14.46 -16.34
CA SER A 275 18.34 -14.60 -17.40
C SER A 275 17.58 -13.29 -17.63
N LEU A 276 17.19 -12.56 -16.57
CA LEU A 276 16.44 -11.30 -16.68
C LEU A 276 17.22 -10.23 -17.47
N GLY A 277 18.54 -10.16 -17.28
CA GLY A 277 19.40 -9.26 -18.05
C GLY A 277 19.50 -9.64 -19.53
N LYS A 278 19.52 -10.94 -19.85
CA LYS A 278 19.61 -11.45 -21.24
C LYS A 278 18.27 -11.39 -21.96
N ASP A 279 17.16 -11.65 -21.27
CA ASP A 279 15.81 -11.67 -21.85
C ASP A 279 15.33 -10.24 -22.17
N ILE A 280 15.68 -9.25 -21.34
CA ILE A 280 15.40 -7.82 -21.60
C ILE A 280 16.22 -7.30 -22.80
N GLU A 281 17.47 -7.74 -22.94
CA GLU A 281 18.35 -7.33 -24.03
C GLU A 281 18.03 -8.04 -25.38
N GLN A 282 17.51 -9.27 -25.33
CA GLN A 282 16.98 -9.99 -26.50
C GLN A 282 15.59 -9.48 -26.93
N TRP A 283 14.71 -9.12 -25.99
CA TRP A 283 13.40 -8.52 -26.27
C TRP A 283 13.55 -7.15 -26.94
N ALA A 284 14.52 -6.34 -26.51
CA ALA A 284 14.85 -5.06 -27.16
C ALA A 284 15.35 -5.22 -28.60
N LYS A 285 16.09 -6.29 -28.92
CA LYS A 285 16.56 -6.58 -30.28
C LYS A 285 15.46 -7.12 -31.21
N GLN A 286 14.48 -7.85 -30.69
CA GLN A 286 13.35 -8.35 -31.49
C GLN A 286 12.38 -7.24 -31.93
N PHE A 287 12.42 -6.07 -31.31
CA PHE A 287 11.64 -4.88 -31.68
C PHE A 287 12.35 -3.93 -32.65
N ASP A 288 13.66 -4.10 -32.90
CA ASP A 288 14.42 -3.28 -33.87
C ASP A 288 14.39 -3.88 -35.29
N ASP A 289 14.06 -5.18 -35.43
CA ASP A 289 14.06 -5.94 -36.69
C ASP A 289 12.66 -6.32 -37.23
N SER A 290 11.56 -5.90 -36.59
CA SER A 290 10.20 -6.10 -37.12
C SER A 290 9.64 -4.82 -37.75
N ASP A 291 10.01 -4.60 -39.01
CA ASP A 291 9.64 -3.48 -39.86
C ASP A 291 8.17 -3.57 -40.36
N GLU A 292 7.19 -3.62 -39.45
CA GLU A 292 5.76 -3.42 -39.79
C GLU A 292 5.10 -2.45 -38.81
N GLY A 293 5.35 -1.16 -39.06
CA GLY A 293 4.80 -0.04 -38.32
C GLY A 293 3.28 0.07 -38.40
N LEU A 294 2.69 0.53 -37.30
CA LEU A 294 1.30 0.97 -37.21
C LEU A 294 1.12 2.24 -38.08
N PHE A 295 0.37 2.12 -39.18
CA PHE A 295 -0.05 3.25 -40.02
C PHE A 295 -1.49 3.66 -39.68
N ASP A 296 -1.73 4.96 -39.53
CA ASP A 296 -3.06 5.58 -39.57
C ASP A 296 -3.50 5.78 -41.04
N ASP A 297 -4.82 5.85 -41.29
CA ASP A 297 -5.52 5.93 -42.59
C ASP A 297 -5.11 7.11 -43.50
N ASN A 298 -4.16 7.95 -43.06
CA ASN A 298 -3.59 9.06 -43.80
C ASN A 298 -2.09 8.91 -44.13
N ASN A 299 -1.52 7.72 -43.97
CA ASN A 299 -0.14 7.39 -44.37
C ASN A 299 0.94 8.32 -43.76
N LYS A 300 0.69 8.90 -42.57
CA LYS A 300 1.68 9.65 -41.79
C LYS A 300 2.27 8.77 -40.69
N LYS A 301 3.60 8.64 -40.70
CA LYS A 301 4.40 7.99 -39.66
C LYS A 301 4.08 8.60 -38.28
N ILE A 302 3.59 7.78 -37.34
CA ILE A 302 3.49 8.18 -35.93
C ILE A 302 4.92 8.28 -35.41
N ILE A 303 5.41 9.50 -35.29
CA ILE A 303 6.63 9.79 -34.56
C ILE A 303 6.28 9.61 -33.09
N ILE A 304 6.78 8.52 -32.48
CA ILE A 304 6.81 8.38 -31.02
C ILE A 304 7.63 9.57 -30.51
N MET A 305 6.94 10.56 -29.95
CA MET A 305 7.57 11.73 -29.37
C MET A 305 8.34 11.27 -28.13
N ASP A 306 9.66 11.24 -28.30
CA ASP A 306 10.68 11.28 -27.27
C ASP A 306 10.22 12.18 -26.11
N GLY A 307 10.03 11.58 -24.94
CA GLY A 307 9.57 12.22 -23.71
C GLY A 307 10.63 13.13 -23.11
N ASN A 308 11.15 14.08 -23.87
CA ASN A 308 12.16 15.03 -23.44
C ASN A 308 11.52 16.40 -23.19
N LYS A 309 10.63 16.48 -22.21
CA LYS A 309 10.25 17.77 -21.62
C LYS A 309 11.20 18.09 -20.48
N LYS A 310 12.29 18.78 -20.82
CA LYS A 310 13.03 19.65 -19.89
C LYS A 310 12.10 20.75 -19.40
N ALA A 311 11.36 20.48 -18.34
CA ALA A 311 10.81 21.52 -17.48
C ALA A 311 11.95 22.03 -16.60
N ASN A 312 12.43 23.24 -16.91
CA ASN A 312 13.29 24.01 -16.02
C ASN A 312 12.50 24.35 -14.75
N SER A 313 12.62 23.49 -13.74
CA SER A 313 12.38 23.87 -12.36
C SER A 313 13.60 23.41 -11.56
N LYS A 314 14.20 24.33 -10.80
CA LYS A 314 15.24 24.01 -9.81
C LYS A 314 14.59 23.30 -8.61
N HIS A 315 13.96 22.15 -8.83
CA HIS A 315 13.61 21.22 -7.78
C HIS A 315 14.69 20.15 -7.73
N SER A 316 15.25 19.96 -6.54
CA SER A 316 16.35 19.04 -6.28
C SER A 316 16.02 17.64 -6.77
N ASN A 317 17.02 16.93 -7.31
CA ASN A 317 16.98 15.51 -7.71
C ASN A 317 16.82 14.57 -6.48
N ALA A 318 16.02 14.95 -5.48
CA ALA A 318 15.80 14.22 -4.25
C ALA A 318 14.59 13.29 -4.42
N LYS A 319 14.83 11.99 -4.36
CA LYS A 319 13.78 10.97 -4.33
C LYS A 319 13.63 10.43 -2.90
N LYS A 320 12.41 10.43 -2.40
CA LYS A 320 12.07 9.78 -1.12
C LYS A 320 11.81 8.31 -1.41
N LYS A 321 12.51 7.41 -0.74
CA LYS A 321 12.40 5.97 -0.97
C LYS A 321 12.04 5.25 0.33
N ILE A 322 11.05 4.38 0.27
CA ILE A 322 10.62 3.49 1.35
C ILE A 322 10.79 2.06 0.83
N ILE A 323 11.51 1.23 1.58
CA ILE A 323 11.65 -0.20 1.35
C ILE A 323 10.96 -0.90 2.51
N ILE A 324 9.98 -1.75 2.19
CA ILE A 324 9.22 -2.54 3.15
C ILE A 324 9.52 -4.00 2.86
N LYS A 325 10.06 -4.71 3.85
CA LYS A 325 10.28 -6.14 3.78
C LYS A 325 9.34 -6.82 4.74
N MET A 326 8.52 -7.75 4.27
CA MET A 326 7.43 -8.32 5.07
C MET A 326 7.30 -9.84 4.88
N PRO A 327 6.66 -10.57 5.80
CA PRO A 327 6.39 -11.99 5.60
C PRO A 327 5.62 -12.25 4.29
N LYS A 328 5.86 -13.38 3.62
CA LYS A 328 5.01 -13.82 2.50
C LYS A 328 3.56 -13.99 2.94
N GLY A 329 2.61 -13.64 2.07
CA GLY A 329 1.18 -13.77 2.35
C GLY A 329 0.59 -12.68 3.26
N THR A 330 1.40 -11.73 3.72
CA THR A 330 0.95 -10.57 4.52
C THR A 330 -0.09 -9.76 3.74
N LYS A 331 -1.23 -9.47 4.39
CA LYS A 331 -2.25 -8.61 3.80
C LYS A 331 -1.69 -7.21 3.67
N THR A 332 -1.90 -6.59 2.51
CA THR A 332 -1.29 -5.30 2.22
C THR A 332 -2.31 -4.34 1.65
N ASP A 333 -2.47 -3.19 2.30
CA ASP A 333 -3.29 -2.08 1.84
C ASP A 333 -2.39 -0.93 1.44
N ILE A 334 -2.50 -0.44 0.20
CA ILE A 334 -1.58 0.56 -0.32
C ILE A 334 -2.34 1.70 -1.00
N ASN A 335 -2.00 2.91 -0.61
CA ASN A 335 -2.40 4.15 -1.25
C ASN A 335 -1.14 4.97 -1.57
N VAL A 336 -0.78 5.05 -2.85
CA VAL A 336 0.37 5.87 -3.30
C VAL A 336 -0.07 6.91 -4.30
N ARG A 337 0.31 8.17 -4.02
CA ARG A 337 0.06 9.32 -4.90
C ARG A 337 1.38 9.98 -5.29
N HIS A 338 1.66 10.09 -6.60
CA HIS A 338 2.90 10.68 -7.12
C HIS A 338 4.15 9.97 -6.57
N GLY A 339 4.64 8.92 -7.22
CA GLY A 339 5.80 8.15 -6.77
C GLY A 339 5.93 6.89 -7.59
N GLU A 340 6.89 6.01 -7.32
CA GLU A 340 7.00 4.71 -7.99
C GLU A 340 6.64 3.58 -7.02
N VAL A 341 5.94 2.55 -7.48
CA VAL A 341 5.63 1.37 -6.67
C VAL A 341 6.22 0.11 -7.32
N LYS A 342 7.06 -0.61 -6.59
CA LYS A 342 7.68 -1.87 -7.03
C LYS A 342 7.39 -2.98 -6.03
N MET A 343 7.01 -4.15 -6.54
CA MET A 343 6.79 -5.33 -5.71
C MET A 343 7.39 -6.57 -6.33
N ALA A 344 7.99 -7.43 -5.51
CA ALA A 344 8.40 -8.76 -5.95
C ALA A 344 7.16 -9.66 -6.10
N ASP A 345 6.64 -10.18 -4.99
CA ASP A 345 5.47 -11.04 -4.98
C ASP A 345 4.35 -10.42 -4.15
N VAL A 346 3.15 -10.43 -4.72
CA VAL A 346 1.97 -9.76 -4.19
C VAL A 346 0.88 -10.78 -3.95
N TYR A 347 0.35 -10.84 -2.74
CA TYR A 347 -0.71 -11.78 -2.38
C TYR A 347 -1.84 -11.06 -1.64
N ASN A 348 -3.07 -11.14 -2.16
CA ASN A 348 -4.27 -10.51 -1.59
C ASN A 348 -4.06 -9.01 -1.25
N ILE A 349 -3.54 -8.25 -2.21
CA ILE A 349 -3.32 -6.80 -2.05
C ILE A 349 -4.59 -6.01 -2.32
N ASN A 350 -4.77 -4.90 -1.61
CA ASN A 350 -5.67 -3.83 -2.02
C ASN A 350 -4.87 -2.55 -2.29
N ALA A 351 -4.75 -2.15 -3.56
CA ALA A 351 -3.93 -1.01 -3.96
C ALA A 351 -4.74 0.08 -4.67
N THR A 352 -4.49 1.33 -4.30
CA THR A 352 -4.94 2.54 -5.00
C THR A 352 -3.73 3.39 -5.37
N LEU A 353 -3.44 3.50 -6.66
CA LEU A 353 -2.22 4.09 -7.20
C LEU A 353 -2.60 5.23 -8.14
N LYS A 354 -2.14 6.45 -7.87
CA LYS A 354 -2.46 7.64 -8.68
C LYS A 354 -1.21 8.42 -9.05
N TYR A 355 -1.00 8.62 -10.36
CA TYR A 355 0.25 9.18 -10.89
C TYR A 355 1.48 8.43 -10.38
N ALA A 356 1.34 7.11 -10.20
CA ALA A 356 2.37 6.27 -9.64
C ALA A 356 2.61 5.05 -10.53
N PRO A 357 3.75 4.98 -11.26
CA PRO A 357 4.07 3.80 -12.04
C PRO A 357 4.15 2.57 -11.14
N PHE A 358 3.61 1.46 -11.60
CA PHE A 358 3.53 0.22 -10.85
C PHE A 358 4.22 -0.92 -11.59
N THR A 359 5.17 -1.58 -10.91
CA THR A 359 5.81 -2.79 -11.40
C THR A 359 5.67 -3.94 -10.39
N ALA A 360 5.26 -5.12 -10.84
CA ALA A 360 5.25 -6.32 -10.01
C ALA A 360 5.79 -7.57 -10.76
N ASN A 361 6.50 -8.45 -10.04
CA ASN A 361 6.88 -9.75 -10.62
C ASN A 361 5.70 -10.74 -10.58
N SER A 362 5.12 -11.02 -9.42
CA SER A 362 3.95 -11.89 -9.33
C SER A 362 2.81 -11.25 -8.55
N ILE A 363 1.59 -11.42 -9.05
CA ILE A 363 0.35 -11.00 -8.40
C ILE A 363 -0.56 -12.20 -8.28
N ASP A 364 -0.92 -12.55 -7.05
CA ASP A 364 -1.78 -13.67 -6.72
C ASP A 364 -2.70 -13.32 -5.54
N GLY A 365 -3.55 -14.26 -5.16
CA GLY A 365 -4.56 -14.09 -4.14
C GLY A 365 -5.88 -13.65 -4.77
N GLY A 366 -6.91 -14.49 -4.67
CA GLY A 366 -8.22 -14.22 -5.28
C GLY A 366 -8.92 -12.96 -4.79
N ASN A 367 -8.44 -12.36 -3.69
CA ASN A 367 -8.94 -11.09 -3.16
C ASN A 367 -8.10 -9.88 -3.59
N THR A 368 -7.13 -10.06 -4.48
CA THR A 368 -6.32 -8.95 -4.98
C THR A 368 -7.17 -7.97 -5.80
N LEU A 369 -7.09 -6.69 -5.45
CA LEU A 369 -7.68 -5.57 -6.15
C LEU A 369 -6.65 -4.45 -6.32
N ILE A 370 -6.37 -4.08 -7.57
CA ILE A 370 -5.45 -2.99 -7.89
C ILE A 370 -6.19 -1.96 -8.74
N ASN A 371 -6.27 -0.74 -8.22
CA ASN A 371 -6.79 0.44 -8.90
C ASN A 371 -5.62 1.36 -9.26
N ALA A 372 -5.26 1.47 -10.53
CA ALA A 372 -4.17 2.34 -10.99
C ALA A 372 -4.69 3.42 -11.93
N SER A 373 -4.10 4.62 -11.88
CA SER A 373 -4.50 5.72 -12.77
C SER A 373 -3.37 6.69 -13.10
N TYR A 374 -3.37 7.19 -14.34
CA TYR A 374 -2.45 8.23 -14.85
C TYR A 374 -0.96 7.87 -14.87
N ALA A 375 -0.62 6.58 -14.75
CA ALA A 375 0.76 6.12 -14.81
C ALA A 375 0.86 4.68 -15.32
N PRO A 376 2.01 4.29 -15.90
CA PRO A 376 2.21 2.95 -16.46
C PRO A 376 2.07 1.81 -15.43
N VAL A 377 1.64 0.65 -15.91
CA VAL A 377 1.54 -0.59 -15.13
C VAL A 377 2.27 -1.71 -15.86
N ALA A 378 3.18 -2.41 -15.18
CA ALA A 378 3.92 -3.54 -15.73
C ALA A 378 3.90 -4.73 -14.76
N VAL A 379 3.34 -5.86 -15.18
CA VAL A 379 3.26 -7.08 -14.35
C VAL A 379 3.83 -8.27 -15.13
N ASN A 380 4.71 -9.05 -14.51
CA ASN A 380 5.27 -10.23 -15.16
C ASN A 380 4.28 -11.42 -15.11
N ASN A 381 3.84 -11.85 -13.93
CA ASN A 381 2.93 -12.99 -13.76
C ASN A 381 1.69 -12.60 -12.95
N TRP A 382 0.53 -12.58 -13.60
CA TRP A 382 -0.77 -12.38 -12.98
C TRP A 382 -1.49 -13.71 -12.79
N VAL A 383 -1.51 -14.23 -11.56
CA VAL A 383 -2.12 -15.51 -11.24
C VAL A 383 -3.63 -15.37 -11.03
N ASN A 384 -4.06 -14.48 -10.13
CA ASN A 384 -5.47 -14.25 -9.85
C ASN A 384 -5.71 -12.86 -9.25
N GLY A 385 -6.79 -12.20 -9.64
CA GLY A 385 -7.20 -10.92 -9.06
C GLY A 385 -7.90 -9.98 -10.05
N VAL A 386 -8.16 -8.77 -9.55
CA VAL A 386 -8.83 -7.69 -10.29
C VAL A 386 -7.85 -6.55 -10.55
N LEU A 387 -7.74 -6.12 -11.81
CA LEU A 387 -7.03 -4.93 -12.22
C LEU A 387 -8.00 -3.91 -12.81
N GLN A 388 -8.09 -2.74 -12.20
CA GLN A 388 -8.82 -1.61 -12.74
C GLN A 388 -7.86 -0.47 -13.05
N ILE A 389 -7.87 -0.02 -14.30
CA ILE A 389 -7.01 1.06 -14.79
C ILE A 389 -7.84 2.17 -15.42
N ASN A 390 -7.48 3.42 -15.12
CA ASN A 390 -8.11 4.60 -15.70
C ASN A 390 -7.04 5.58 -16.20
N TYR A 391 -7.14 6.00 -17.46
CA TYR A 391 -6.19 6.94 -18.06
C TYR A 391 -4.74 6.43 -18.02
N VAL A 392 -4.52 5.17 -18.38
CA VAL A 392 -3.20 4.51 -18.40
C VAL A 392 -2.81 4.19 -19.83
N ASP A 393 -1.85 4.95 -20.37
CA ASP A 393 -1.39 4.80 -21.76
C ASP A 393 -0.49 3.57 -21.98
N ASP A 394 0.05 2.97 -20.91
CA ASP A 394 0.96 1.82 -21.01
C ASP A 394 0.70 0.81 -19.88
N CYS A 395 -0.21 -0.14 -20.12
CA CYS A 395 -0.42 -1.29 -19.26
C CYS A 395 0.07 -2.57 -19.95
N LYS A 396 1.09 -3.21 -19.37
CA LYS A 396 1.72 -4.42 -19.89
C LYS A 396 1.63 -5.55 -18.87
N ILE A 397 1.08 -6.69 -19.29
CA ILE A 397 1.05 -7.91 -18.49
C ILE A 397 1.66 -9.03 -19.32
N ASN A 398 2.71 -9.68 -18.81
CA ASN A 398 3.37 -10.73 -19.59
C ASN A 398 2.55 -12.03 -19.57
N GLU A 399 2.40 -12.66 -18.41
CA GLU A 399 1.67 -13.91 -18.25
C GLU A 399 0.43 -13.72 -17.38
N VAL A 400 -0.69 -14.30 -17.79
CA VAL A 400 -1.96 -14.26 -17.05
C VAL A 400 -2.52 -15.67 -16.92
N GLN A 401 -2.74 -16.12 -15.68
CA GLN A 401 -3.58 -17.30 -15.42
C GLN A 401 -5.05 -16.88 -15.38
N LYS A 402 -5.48 -16.13 -14.36
CA LYS A 402 -6.86 -15.67 -14.18
C LYS A 402 -6.91 -14.16 -13.92
N ILE A 403 -7.67 -13.40 -14.71
CA ILE A 403 -7.79 -11.95 -14.50
C ILE A 403 -9.22 -11.43 -14.70
N ASN A 404 -9.59 -10.43 -13.90
CA ASN A 404 -10.67 -9.51 -14.19
C ASN A 404 -10.08 -8.12 -14.44
N LEU A 405 -9.99 -7.73 -15.70
CA LEU A 405 -9.41 -6.47 -16.14
C LEU A 405 -10.52 -5.50 -16.54
N LYS A 406 -10.47 -4.27 -16.02
CA LYS A 406 -11.31 -3.16 -16.44
C LYS A 406 -10.44 -1.96 -16.81
N ALA A 407 -10.44 -1.62 -18.09
CA ALA A 407 -9.69 -0.52 -18.66
C ALA A 407 -10.63 0.59 -19.13
N ASN A 408 -10.40 1.82 -18.68
CA ASN A 408 -11.10 3.01 -19.14
C ASN A 408 -10.10 4.05 -19.62
N SER A 409 -10.24 4.54 -20.86
CA SER A 409 -9.30 5.49 -21.46
C SER A 409 -7.86 5.00 -21.34
N SER A 410 -7.62 3.72 -21.62
CA SER A 410 -6.35 3.05 -21.32
C SER A 410 -5.98 2.04 -22.40
N ASP A 411 -4.68 1.88 -22.63
CA ASP A 411 -4.12 0.91 -23.57
C ASP A 411 -3.50 -0.26 -22.83
N VAL A 412 -3.87 -1.48 -23.24
CA VAL A 412 -3.46 -2.73 -22.58
C VAL A 412 -2.83 -3.70 -23.57
N VAL A 413 -1.68 -4.23 -23.19
CA VAL A 413 -1.01 -5.33 -23.87
C VAL A 413 -0.83 -6.51 -22.90
N ILE A 414 -1.43 -7.65 -23.22
CA ILE A 414 -1.24 -8.92 -22.54
C ILE A 414 -0.48 -9.85 -23.48
N ASN A 415 0.67 -10.37 -23.04
CA ASN A 415 1.46 -11.25 -23.89
C ASN A 415 0.82 -12.65 -24.00
N THR A 416 0.60 -13.35 -22.88
CA THR A 416 -0.03 -14.69 -22.89
C THR A 416 -1.11 -14.83 -21.82
N ILE A 417 -2.27 -15.36 -22.21
CA ILE A 417 -3.34 -15.79 -21.29
C ILE A 417 -3.43 -17.32 -21.28
N TYR A 418 -3.34 -17.92 -20.10
CA TYR A 418 -3.33 -19.38 -19.90
C TYR A 418 -4.67 -19.99 -19.55
N LYS A 419 -5.49 -19.32 -18.72
CA LYS A 419 -6.75 -19.90 -18.21
C LYS A 419 -7.95 -19.01 -18.50
N ASN A 420 -8.29 -18.10 -17.59
CA ASN A 420 -9.56 -17.38 -17.62
C ASN A 420 -9.29 -15.88 -17.68
N ALA A 421 -10.00 -15.16 -18.53
CA ALA A 421 -9.87 -13.72 -18.56
C ALA A 421 -11.22 -13.07 -18.83
N PHE A 422 -11.62 -12.18 -17.91
CA PHE A 422 -12.63 -11.19 -18.18
C PHE A 422 -11.93 -9.88 -18.52
N LEU A 423 -12.10 -9.38 -19.73
CA LEU A 423 -11.43 -8.20 -20.25
C LEU A 423 -12.48 -7.16 -20.65
N SER A 424 -12.54 -6.04 -19.94
CA SER A 424 -13.44 -4.94 -20.26
C SER A 424 -12.64 -3.70 -20.64
N GLY A 425 -12.95 -3.12 -21.80
CA GLY A 425 -12.32 -1.90 -22.30
C GLY A 425 -13.36 -0.85 -22.69
N SER A 426 -13.14 0.40 -22.29
CA SER A 426 -13.89 1.55 -22.76
C SER A 426 -12.92 2.68 -23.14
N PHE A 427 -12.91 3.10 -24.40
CA PHE A 427 -11.94 4.06 -24.98
C PHE A 427 -10.48 3.64 -24.83
N GLY A 428 -9.83 3.19 -25.91
CA GLY A 428 -8.43 2.75 -25.90
C GLY A 428 -8.22 1.49 -26.75
N ASN A 429 -7.15 0.75 -26.48
CA ASN A 429 -6.78 -0.45 -27.22
C ASN A 429 -6.53 -1.66 -26.30
N LEU A 430 -6.91 -2.85 -26.77
CA LEU A 430 -6.67 -4.12 -26.09
C LEU A 430 -5.95 -5.12 -26.99
N TYR A 431 -4.71 -5.47 -26.65
CA TYR A 431 -3.90 -6.43 -27.39
C TYR A 431 -3.64 -7.68 -26.55
N VAL A 432 -3.98 -8.86 -27.09
CA VAL A 432 -3.63 -10.16 -26.50
C VAL A 432 -2.78 -10.92 -27.52
N ASN A 433 -1.47 -11.02 -27.27
CA ASN A 433 -0.52 -11.54 -28.25
C ASN A 433 -0.61 -13.06 -28.42
N LYS A 434 -1.14 -13.77 -27.41
CA LYS A 434 -1.30 -15.23 -27.43
C LYS A 434 -2.33 -15.69 -26.41
N LEU A 435 -3.26 -16.53 -26.86
CA LEU A 435 -4.00 -17.43 -25.98
C LEU A 435 -3.26 -18.77 -25.92
N ALA A 436 -3.08 -19.34 -24.74
CA ALA A 436 -2.46 -20.65 -24.58
C ALA A 436 -3.45 -21.77 -24.93
N ASN A 437 -2.94 -22.95 -25.27
CA ASN A 437 -3.77 -24.09 -25.66
C ASN A 437 -4.65 -24.67 -24.53
N ASN A 438 -4.37 -24.29 -23.28
CA ASN A 438 -5.06 -24.77 -22.09
C ASN A 438 -6.06 -23.74 -21.52
N PHE A 439 -6.40 -22.68 -22.28
CA PHE A 439 -7.39 -21.69 -21.88
C PHE A 439 -8.77 -22.30 -21.71
N GLU A 440 -9.55 -21.76 -20.78
CA GLU A 440 -10.88 -22.28 -20.45
C GLU A 440 -11.98 -21.30 -20.88
N ALA A 441 -11.89 -20.04 -20.46
CA ALA A 441 -12.91 -19.04 -20.77
C ALA A 441 -12.31 -17.63 -20.95
N ILE A 442 -12.58 -17.02 -22.10
CA ILE A 442 -12.22 -15.63 -22.39
C ILE A 442 -13.49 -14.85 -22.68
N ASP A 443 -13.79 -13.86 -21.85
CA ASP A 443 -14.93 -12.97 -22.00
C ASP A 443 -14.45 -11.54 -22.20
N VAL A 444 -14.84 -10.93 -23.32
CA VAL A 444 -14.41 -9.58 -23.68
C VAL A 444 -15.61 -8.66 -23.84
N ILE A 445 -15.56 -7.48 -23.22
CA ILE A 445 -16.56 -6.42 -23.36
C ILE A 445 -15.86 -5.14 -23.83
N LEU A 446 -16.25 -4.63 -24.99
CA LEU A 446 -15.64 -3.46 -25.62
C LEU A 446 -16.67 -2.36 -25.88
N GLU A 447 -16.31 -1.13 -25.54
CA GLU A 447 -17.07 0.08 -25.86
C GLU A 447 -16.13 1.18 -26.38
N ASN A 448 -16.19 1.52 -27.67
CA ASN A 448 -15.24 2.44 -28.30
C ASN A 448 -13.76 2.02 -28.10
N THR A 449 -13.51 0.71 -28.09
CA THR A 449 -12.17 0.13 -27.87
C THR A 449 -11.86 -0.86 -28.97
N ASP A 450 -10.71 -0.69 -29.63
CA ASP A 450 -10.26 -1.65 -30.63
C ASP A 450 -9.47 -2.79 -29.97
N ALA A 451 -9.64 -4.01 -30.49
CA ALA A 451 -9.01 -5.19 -29.91
C ALA A 451 -8.37 -6.10 -30.96
N SER A 452 -7.21 -6.66 -30.63
CA SER A 452 -6.54 -7.69 -31.43
C SER A 452 -6.11 -8.86 -30.54
N VAL A 453 -6.54 -10.06 -30.91
CA VAL A 453 -6.25 -11.29 -30.16
C VAL A 453 -5.69 -12.35 -31.09
N LYS A 454 -4.53 -12.91 -30.76
CA LYS A 454 -3.99 -14.09 -31.45
C LYS A 454 -4.60 -15.36 -30.86
N ILE A 455 -5.37 -16.07 -31.67
CA ILE A 455 -6.09 -17.26 -31.22
C ILE A 455 -5.18 -18.49 -31.18
N PRO A 456 -5.48 -19.51 -30.36
CA PRO A 456 -4.70 -20.73 -30.28
C PRO A 456 -5.13 -21.73 -31.35
N GLU A 457 -4.30 -22.75 -31.55
CA GLU A 457 -4.61 -23.90 -32.42
C GLU A 457 -5.50 -24.95 -31.73
N THR A 458 -5.83 -24.79 -30.45
CA THR A 458 -6.70 -25.72 -29.71
C THR A 458 -8.17 -25.52 -30.09
N PRO A 459 -9.05 -26.53 -30.01
CA PRO A 459 -10.47 -26.32 -30.29
C PRO A 459 -11.17 -25.41 -29.28
N PHE A 460 -12.03 -24.50 -29.75
CA PHE A 460 -12.84 -23.63 -28.88
C PHE A 460 -14.12 -23.15 -29.55
N SER A 461 -15.10 -22.79 -28.73
CA SER A 461 -16.36 -22.20 -29.17
C SER A 461 -16.21 -20.68 -29.22
N PHE A 462 -16.80 -20.06 -30.23
CA PHE A 462 -16.68 -18.62 -30.44
C PHE A 462 -18.05 -17.98 -30.57
N TYR A 463 -18.24 -16.89 -29.83
CA TYR A 463 -19.42 -16.05 -29.91
C TYR A 463 -19.02 -14.58 -29.95
N PHE A 464 -19.51 -13.86 -30.94
CA PHE A 464 -19.37 -12.42 -31.08
C PHE A 464 -20.74 -11.78 -31.27
N ASN A 465 -20.99 -10.73 -30.48
CA ASN A 465 -22.16 -9.88 -30.61
C ASN A 465 -21.72 -8.42 -30.67
N GLY A 466 -21.78 -7.84 -31.87
CA GLY A 466 -21.33 -6.49 -32.15
C GLY A 466 -22.50 -5.57 -32.50
N LYS A 467 -22.61 -4.41 -31.83
CA LYS A 467 -23.48 -3.30 -32.22
C LYS A 467 -22.64 -2.19 -32.85
N LYS A 468 -22.85 -1.92 -34.14
CA LYS A 468 -22.02 -0.98 -34.94
C LYS A 468 -20.52 -1.28 -34.80
N SER A 469 -20.20 -2.58 -34.76
CA SER A 469 -18.87 -3.11 -34.51
C SER A 469 -18.51 -4.11 -35.60
N THR A 470 -17.20 -4.32 -35.80
CA THR A 470 -16.70 -5.27 -36.80
C THR A 470 -15.82 -6.33 -36.16
N VAL A 471 -15.81 -7.53 -36.76
CA VAL A 471 -14.90 -8.60 -36.39
C VAL A 471 -14.27 -9.21 -37.64
N LYS A 472 -12.94 -9.31 -37.66
CA LYS A 472 -12.16 -10.07 -38.65
C LYS A 472 -11.63 -11.33 -37.97
N TYR A 473 -11.72 -12.46 -38.67
CA TYR A 473 -11.30 -13.77 -38.14
C TYR A 473 -10.74 -14.67 -39.25
N PRO A 474 -9.87 -15.63 -38.92
CA PRO A 474 -9.24 -16.50 -39.91
C PRO A 474 -10.22 -17.52 -40.50
N LYS A 475 -9.93 -17.96 -41.74
CA LYS A 475 -10.74 -18.96 -42.48
C LYS A 475 -10.74 -20.34 -41.82
N SER A 476 -9.83 -20.60 -40.89
CA SER A 476 -9.74 -21.85 -40.13
C SER A 476 -10.88 -22.01 -39.11
N MET A 477 -11.71 -20.98 -38.89
CA MET A 477 -12.88 -21.05 -38.02
C MET A 477 -14.15 -21.34 -38.81
N GLU A 478 -14.98 -22.24 -38.31
CA GLU A 478 -16.28 -22.60 -38.88
C GLU A 478 -17.38 -21.75 -38.22
N LEU A 479 -17.58 -20.54 -38.76
CA LEU A 479 -18.47 -19.53 -38.17
C LEU A 479 -19.64 -19.17 -39.09
N ASN A 480 -20.82 -19.02 -38.49
CA ASN A 480 -22.01 -18.48 -39.13
C ASN A 480 -22.23 -17.03 -38.68
N ALA A 481 -22.34 -16.13 -39.65
CA ALA A 481 -22.60 -14.72 -39.40
C ALA A 481 -24.05 -14.36 -39.77
N THR A 482 -24.75 -13.68 -38.85
CA THR A 482 -26.05 -13.06 -39.08
C THR A 482 -25.89 -11.55 -38.93
N LYS A 483 -26.33 -10.79 -39.91
CA LYS A 483 -26.24 -9.33 -39.90
C LYS A 483 -27.63 -8.72 -40.02
N ASN A 484 -27.96 -7.84 -39.09
CA ASN A 484 -29.10 -6.93 -39.16
C ASN A 484 -28.55 -5.50 -39.26
N LYS A 485 -29.41 -4.49 -39.51
CA LYS A 485 -28.99 -3.11 -39.83
C LYS A 485 -27.87 -2.54 -38.93
N GLU A 486 -27.94 -2.75 -37.61
CA GLU A 486 -26.94 -2.23 -36.66
C GLU A 486 -26.13 -3.33 -35.94
N ASN A 487 -26.54 -4.60 -36.03
CA ASN A 487 -25.97 -5.67 -35.22
C ASN A 487 -25.37 -6.78 -36.08
N VAL A 488 -24.20 -7.27 -35.67
CA VAL A 488 -23.50 -8.40 -36.25
C VAL A 488 -23.36 -9.46 -35.19
N LEU A 489 -23.96 -10.63 -35.43
CA LEU A 489 -23.80 -11.80 -34.58
C LEU A 489 -23.00 -12.84 -35.35
N VAL A 490 -21.91 -13.32 -34.75
CA VAL A 490 -21.08 -14.39 -35.30
C VAL A 490 -20.98 -15.50 -34.26
N LYS A 491 -21.28 -16.73 -34.64
CA LYS A 491 -21.19 -17.88 -33.73
C LYS A 491 -20.69 -19.12 -34.45
N GLY A 492 -19.99 -19.97 -33.73
CA GLY A 492 -19.49 -21.25 -34.23
C GLY A 492 -18.31 -21.73 -33.40
N PHE A 493 -17.32 -22.30 -34.07
CA PHE A 493 -16.19 -22.92 -33.38
C PHE A 493 -14.92 -22.93 -34.23
N HIS A 494 -13.81 -23.26 -33.59
CA HIS A 494 -12.54 -23.62 -34.21
C HIS A 494 -12.28 -25.11 -33.96
N LYS A 495 -12.01 -25.89 -35.02
CA LYS A 495 -11.67 -27.34 -35.06
C LYS A 495 -12.67 -28.36 -34.49
N ASN A 496 -13.45 -28.06 -33.45
CA ASN A 496 -14.43 -28.98 -32.84
C ASN A 496 -15.75 -28.27 -32.51
N LYS A 497 -16.89 -28.91 -32.81
CA LYS A 497 -18.25 -28.38 -32.54
C LYS A 497 -18.59 -28.24 -31.06
N ASN A 498 -18.07 -29.11 -30.21
CA ASN A 498 -18.36 -29.14 -28.77
C ASN A 498 -17.07 -29.10 -27.93
N PRO A 499 -16.31 -28.00 -27.99
CA PRO A 499 -15.12 -27.84 -27.15
C PRO A 499 -15.51 -27.40 -25.74
N GLU A 500 -14.64 -27.67 -24.77
CA GLU A 500 -14.80 -27.18 -23.39
C GLU A 500 -14.46 -25.68 -23.27
N SER A 501 -13.53 -25.19 -24.11
CA SER A 501 -13.08 -23.79 -24.08
C SER A 501 -14.05 -22.85 -24.80
N MET A 502 -14.25 -21.66 -24.24
CA MET A 502 -15.16 -20.64 -24.77
C MET A 502 -14.49 -19.27 -24.92
N PHE A 503 -14.76 -18.61 -26.04
CA PHE A 503 -14.33 -17.25 -26.31
C PHE A 503 -15.52 -16.38 -26.74
N THR A 504 -15.92 -15.45 -25.86
CA THR A 504 -17.05 -14.55 -26.04
C THR A 504 -16.58 -13.10 -26.19
N ILE A 505 -17.16 -12.37 -27.14
CA ILE A 505 -16.90 -10.94 -27.33
C ILE A 505 -18.22 -10.19 -27.49
N ASN A 506 -18.46 -9.19 -26.64
CA ASN A 506 -19.53 -8.21 -26.79
C ASN A 506 -18.91 -6.85 -27.09
N ALA A 507 -19.28 -6.23 -28.22
CA ALA A 507 -18.60 -5.04 -28.72
C ALA A 507 -19.57 -3.96 -29.17
N THR A 508 -19.37 -2.71 -28.74
CA THR A 508 -20.18 -1.55 -29.17
C THR A 508 -19.27 -0.46 -29.71
N TYR A 509 -19.45 -0.07 -30.98
CA TYR A 509 -18.58 0.89 -31.68
C TYR A 509 -17.10 0.49 -31.65
N SER A 510 -16.79 -0.77 -31.97
CA SER A 510 -15.44 -1.31 -31.79
C SER A 510 -15.02 -2.22 -32.94
N ASN A 511 -13.73 -2.25 -33.23
CA ASN A 511 -13.15 -3.14 -34.24
C ASN A 511 -12.34 -4.25 -33.57
N VAL A 512 -12.63 -5.50 -33.95
CA VAL A 512 -12.00 -6.69 -33.39
C VAL A 512 -11.26 -7.45 -34.48
N ILE A 513 -10.01 -7.83 -34.22
CA ILE A 513 -9.21 -8.66 -35.12
C ILE A 513 -8.76 -9.92 -34.37
N LEU A 514 -9.20 -11.07 -34.85
CA LEU A 514 -8.66 -12.37 -34.47
C LEU A 514 -7.63 -12.79 -35.51
N LYS A 515 -6.42 -13.15 -35.05
CA LYS A 515 -5.30 -13.54 -35.89
C LYS A 515 -4.87 -14.98 -35.63
#